data_AF-A0A1F5JVN9-F1
#
_entry.id   AF-A0A1F5JVN9-F1
#
_cell.length_a   1.000
_cell.length_b   1.000
_cell.length_c   1.000
_cell.angle_alpha   90.00
_cell.angle_beta   90.00
_cell.angle_gamma   90.00
#
_symmetry.space_group_name_H-M   'P 1'
#
loop_
_entity.id
_entity.type
_entity.pdbx_description
1 polymer ?
#
loop_
_entity_poly.entity_id
_entity_poly.type
_entity_poly.pdbx_seq_one_letter_code
_entity_poly.pdbx_strand_id
1 'polypeptide(L)'
;MITTDLTTEQLQKIIKTPKFRRKLAYESMRYFFAIYLNHYLTFKLAPFHHEFFSLAEDEMKKLIVILAFRGSGKSTYFSTCYPIWAITGKLQKKFIVIFTQTQQQAKRLLDNIKKLLEGNEILKSDIGPFEDPNDEWSAMSIVLKSNNARILVASTEQSIRGIRHGQYRPDLIILDDVEDLASVKTQELRDKLEEWYTAEVVPLGITTHDAKFVFVGTRLHEDDLYSSVIRRIKEKRMKGTYRIYPIATGKGKPTWPGKYPNKQSLAKEKERLMSETAWQREYMLRIIYDEDYIYTPKDFVRYEILPPTQKLRFILIAIDLAISMKSSADRTAMLAVYVSGYHKELKAYLAEKVINKKMDFTQTIQEIKNYQGSLLPGIPVYLLVENVAYQQAAIEQLKIEGFTVYPVNPQGEDKRARLTTVSPLVKNATILFPILGTKELEQQLISFGIERYDDLADAFAYLAKRVQEEIVKPEPRIDFI
;
A
#
# COMPACT_ATOMS: atom_id res chain seq x y z
N MET A 1 -28.43 -17.10 4.01
CA MET A 1 -28.37 -18.20 3.03
C MET A 1 -29.52 -18.06 2.03
N ILE A 2 -29.36 -17.28 0.96
CA ILE A 2 -30.26 -17.31 -0.21
C ILE A 2 -29.34 -17.57 -1.41
N THR A 3 -29.02 -18.84 -1.61
CA THR A 3 -28.09 -19.36 -2.63
C THR A 3 -28.80 -20.13 -3.74
N THR A 4 -30.13 -20.15 -3.76
CA THR A 4 -30.91 -20.88 -4.76
C THR A 4 -31.23 -19.98 -5.96
N ASP A 5 -30.86 -20.45 -7.14
CA ASP A 5 -31.34 -19.90 -8.41
C ASP A 5 -32.88 -19.82 -8.37
N LEU A 6 -33.44 -18.68 -8.78
CA LEU A 6 -34.90 -18.47 -8.79
C LEU A 6 -35.55 -19.46 -9.75
N THR A 7 -36.68 -20.04 -9.34
CA THR A 7 -37.49 -20.90 -10.23
C THR A 7 -38.05 -20.09 -11.40
N THR A 8 -38.38 -20.75 -12.51
CA THR A 8 -39.00 -20.11 -13.69
C THR A 8 -40.28 -19.35 -13.32
N GLU A 9 -41.07 -19.89 -12.38
CA GLU A 9 -42.28 -19.24 -11.87
C GLU A 9 -41.96 -17.94 -11.10
N GLN A 10 -40.93 -17.96 -10.25
CA GLN A 10 -40.48 -16.75 -9.53
C GLN A 10 -39.94 -15.68 -10.50
N LEU A 11 -39.20 -16.08 -11.54
CA LEU A 11 -38.73 -15.16 -12.58
C LEU A 11 -39.90 -14.53 -13.35
N GLN A 12 -40.90 -15.32 -13.75
CA GLN A 12 -42.10 -14.78 -14.39
C GLN A 12 -42.85 -13.81 -13.48
N LYS A 13 -42.92 -14.09 -12.16
CA LYS A 13 -43.54 -13.20 -11.18
C LYS A 13 -42.82 -11.86 -11.05
N ILE A 14 -41.48 -11.86 -11.11
CA ILE A 14 -40.67 -10.63 -11.12
C ILE A 14 -40.98 -9.78 -12.36
N ILE A 15 -41.10 -10.42 -13.52
CA ILE A 15 -41.37 -9.71 -14.78
C ILE A 15 -42.79 -9.12 -14.76
N LYS A 16 -43.79 -9.92 -14.40
CA LYS A 16 -45.21 -9.57 -14.53
C LYS A 16 -45.75 -8.71 -13.39
N THR A 17 -45.12 -8.69 -12.22
CA THR A 17 -45.67 -8.02 -11.03
C THR A 17 -44.74 -6.91 -10.51
N PRO A 18 -44.97 -5.64 -10.91
CA PRO A 18 -44.15 -4.50 -10.47
C PRO A 18 -44.00 -4.40 -8.94
N LYS A 19 -45.09 -4.60 -8.19
CA LYS A 19 -45.07 -4.57 -6.72
C LYS A 19 -44.11 -5.62 -6.13
N PHE A 20 -44.06 -6.82 -6.70
CA PHE A 20 -43.17 -7.89 -6.24
C PHE A 20 -41.71 -7.60 -6.61
N ARG A 21 -41.48 -7.15 -7.85
CA ARG A 21 -40.17 -6.74 -8.35
C ARG A 21 -39.55 -5.63 -7.50
N ARG A 22 -40.31 -4.56 -7.22
CA ARG A 22 -39.90 -3.45 -6.35
C ARG A 22 -39.52 -3.93 -4.96
N LYS A 23 -40.35 -4.79 -4.34
CA LYS A 23 -40.05 -5.35 -3.02
C LYS A 23 -38.73 -6.12 -3.00
N LEU A 24 -38.49 -6.99 -3.98
CA LEU A 24 -37.23 -7.75 -4.05
C LEU A 24 -36.02 -6.85 -4.25
N ALA A 25 -36.12 -5.88 -5.16
CA ALA A 25 -35.04 -4.95 -5.43
C ALA A 25 -34.75 -4.03 -4.24
N TYR A 26 -35.77 -3.65 -3.47
CA TYR A 26 -35.61 -2.88 -2.23
C TYR A 26 -34.82 -3.67 -1.18
N GLU A 27 -35.15 -4.95 -0.98
CA GLU A 27 -34.58 -5.80 0.07
C GLU A 27 -33.16 -6.29 -0.24
N SER A 28 -32.79 -6.45 -1.51
CA SER A 28 -31.48 -7.01 -1.87
C SER A 28 -30.84 -6.33 -3.07
N MET A 29 -29.59 -5.93 -2.87
CA MET A 29 -28.72 -5.39 -3.91
C MET A 29 -28.52 -6.41 -5.03
N ARG A 30 -28.46 -7.71 -4.71
CA ARG A 30 -28.34 -8.78 -5.72
C ARG A 30 -29.50 -8.74 -6.69
N TYR A 31 -30.73 -8.67 -6.20
CA TYR A 31 -31.91 -8.63 -7.06
C TYR A 31 -32.04 -7.28 -7.77
N PHE A 32 -31.72 -6.17 -7.09
CA PHE A 32 -31.63 -4.86 -7.73
C PHE A 32 -30.69 -4.89 -8.95
N PHE A 33 -29.48 -5.44 -8.77
CA PHE A 33 -28.50 -5.58 -9.85
C PHE A 33 -29.02 -6.48 -10.97
N ALA A 34 -29.58 -7.64 -10.63
CA ALA A 34 -30.09 -8.58 -11.62
C ALA A 34 -31.34 -8.09 -12.36
N ILE A 35 -32.12 -7.17 -11.78
CA ILE A 35 -33.32 -6.61 -12.42
C ILE A 35 -32.95 -5.42 -13.29
N TYR A 36 -32.28 -4.42 -12.70
CA TYR A 36 -32.08 -3.12 -13.35
C TYR A 36 -30.72 -3.01 -14.07
N LEU A 37 -29.70 -3.74 -13.61
CA LEU A 37 -28.34 -3.70 -14.20
C LEU A 37 -28.00 -5.00 -14.94
N ASN A 38 -29.02 -5.72 -15.42
CA ASN A 38 -28.86 -7.03 -16.06
C ASN A 38 -27.93 -7.02 -17.29
N HIS A 39 -27.82 -5.89 -17.99
CA HIS A 39 -26.94 -5.73 -19.15
C HIS A 39 -25.44 -5.83 -18.78
N TYR A 40 -25.08 -5.64 -17.52
CA TYR A 40 -23.73 -5.90 -17.01
C TYR A 40 -23.48 -7.40 -16.71
N LEU A 41 -24.52 -8.25 -16.65
CA LEU A 41 -24.40 -9.69 -16.41
C LEU A 41 -24.08 -10.47 -17.70
N THR A 42 -22.91 -10.22 -18.27
CA THR A 42 -22.43 -10.92 -19.47
C THR A 42 -21.94 -12.35 -19.20
N PHE A 43 -21.60 -12.66 -17.95
CA PHE A 43 -21.15 -13.98 -17.50
C PHE A 43 -21.86 -14.39 -16.22
N LYS A 44 -21.95 -15.70 -15.96
CA LYS A 44 -22.46 -16.22 -14.68
C LYS A 44 -21.64 -15.66 -13.51
N LEU A 45 -22.32 -15.26 -12.44
CA LEU A 45 -21.67 -14.70 -11.24
C LEU A 45 -20.64 -15.67 -10.64
N ALA A 46 -19.51 -15.12 -10.20
CA ALA A 46 -18.53 -15.82 -9.38
C ALA A 46 -18.97 -15.88 -7.90
N PRO A 47 -18.43 -16.82 -7.11
CA PRO A 47 -18.66 -16.86 -5.66
C PRO A 47 -18.36 -15.53 -4.96
N PHE A 48 -17.29 -14.82 -5.37
CA PHE A 48 -16.93 -13.54 -4.76
C PHE A 48 -17.93 -12.40 -5.06
N HIS A 49 -18.71 -12.47 -6.16
CA HIS A 49 -19.78 -11.50 -6.39
C HIS A 49 -20.89 -11.63 -5.34
N HIS A 50 -21.15 -12.85 -4.84
CA HIS A 50 -22.09 -13.04 -3.74
C HIS A 50 -21.58 -12.44 -2.44
N GLU A 51 -20.27 -12.49 -2.20
CA GLU A 51 -19.64 -11.77 -1.10
C GLU A 51 -19.74 -10.25 -1.30
N PHE A 52 -19.58 -9.71 -2.52
CA PHE A 52 -19.75 -8.28 -2.77
C PHE A 52 -21.13 -7.79 -2.31
N PHE A 53 -22.20 -8.46 -2.73
CA PHE A 53 -23.55 -8.12 -2.28
C PHE A 53 -23.67 -8.24 -0.75
N SER A 54 -23.24 -9.35 -0.17
CA SER A 54 -23.36 -9.59 1.29
C SER A 54 -22.60 -8.54 2.12
N LEU A 55 -21.43 -8.11 1.65
CA LEU A 55 -20.61 -7.09 2.30
C LEU A 55 -21.22 -5.69 2.15
N ALA A 56 -21.76 -5.36 0.97
CA ALA A 56 -22.44 -4.09 0.72
C ALA A 56 -23.72 -3.94 1.56
N GLU A 57 -24.53 -5.01 1.67
CA GLU A 57 -25.80 -4.99 2.41
C GLU A 57 -25.64 -4.97 3.94
N ASP A 58 -24.49 -5.38 4.48
CA ASP A 58 -24.26 -5.49 5.93
C ASP A 58 -23.80 -4.16 6.55
N GLU A 59 -24.69 -3.47 7.26
CA GLU A 59 -24.41 -2.20 7.95
C GLU A 59 -23.53 -2.34 9.20
N MET A 60 -23.35 -3.56 9.73
CA MET A 60 -22.42 -3.80 10.84
C MET A 60 -20.97 -3.73 10.39
N LYS A 61 -20.71 -3.92 9.08
CA LYS A 61 -19.39 -3.79 8.47
C LYS A 61 -19.16 -2.34 8.03
N LYS A 62 -18.76 -1.50 8.97
CA LYS A 62 -18.49 -0.06 8.75
C LYS A 62 -17.22 0.22 7.94
N LEU A 63 -16.28 -0.71 7.87
CA LEU A 63 -15.08 -0.59 7.04
C LEU A 63 -14.85 -1.86 6.25
N ILE A 64 -14.82 -1.73 4.93
CA ILE A 64 -14.64 -2.84 3.99
C ILE A 64 -13.50 -2.48 3.02
N VAL A 65 -12.56 -3.40 2.81
CA VAL A 65 -11.50 -3.28 1.81
C VAL A 65 -11.55 -4.45 0.84
N ILE A 66 -11.80 -4.18 -0.44
CA ILE A 66 -11.90 -5.15 -1.51
C ILE A 66 -10.76 -4.92 -2.50
N LEU A 67 -9.80 -5.84 -2.49
CA LEU A 67 -8.78 -5.92 -3.53
C LEU A 67 -9.21 -7.00 -4.52
N ALA A 68 -9.53 -6.63 -5.75
CA ALA A 68 -10.01 -7.56 -6.76
C ALA A 68 -9.32 -7.33 -8.09
N PHE A 69 -9.04 -8.42 -8.82
CA PHE A 69 -8.32 -8.37 -10.08
C PHE A 69 -8.98 -7.45 -11.11
N ARG A 70 -8.18 -6.89 -12.02
CA ARG A 70 -8.66 -6.01 -13.08
C ARG A 70 -9.68 -6.74 -13.98
N GLY A 71 -10.83 -6.11 -14.19
CA GLY A 71 -11.93 -6.73 -14.95
C GLY A 71 -12.80 -7.70 -14.13
N SER A 72 -12.71 -7.69 -12.81
CA SER A 72 -13.63 -8.37 -11.88
C SER A 72 -15.01 -7.70 -11.73
N GLY A 73 -15.22 -6.52 -12.32
CA GLY A 73 -16.47 -5.76 -12.23
C GLY A 73 -16.63 -4.96 -10.92
N LYS A 74 -15.59 -4.89 -10.08
CA LYS A 74 -15.62 -4.25 -8.75
C LYS A 74 -16.27 -2.85 -8.74
N SER A 75 -15.90 -1.97 -9.67
CA SER A 75 -16.44 -0.61 -9.78
C SER A 75 -17.92 -0.61 -10.20
N THR A 76 -18.34 -1.53 -11.07
CA THR A 76 -19.76 -1.69 -11.44
C THR A 76 -20.63 -2.05 -10.23
N TYR A 77 -20.14 -2.94 -9.36
CA TYR A 77 -20.88 -3.31 -8.14
C TYR A 77 -20.85 -2.19 -7.10
N PHE A 78 -19.67 -1.70 -6.72
CA PHE A 78 -19.53 -0.81 -5.55
C PHE A 78 -19.65 0.69 -5.86
N SER A 79 -19.36 1.13 -7.07
CA SER A 79 -19.32 2.55 -7.43
C SER A 79 -20.48 2.94 -8.35
N THR A 80 -21.12 1.98 -9.02
CA THR A 80 -22.30 2.23 -9.86
C THR A 80 -23.59 1.69 -9.22
N CYS A 81 -23.67 0.38 -8.96
CA CYS A 81 -24.89 -0.20 -8.42
C CYS A 81 -25.13 0.16 -6.95
N TYR A 82 -24.11 0.02 -6.12
CA TYR A 82 -24.25 0.14 -4.68
C TYR A 82 -24.73 1.53 -4.25
N PRO A 83 -24.24 2.67 -4.79
CA PRO A 83 -24.74 3.98 -4.41
C PRO A 83 -26.23 4.16 -4.69
N ILE A 84 -26.70 3.72 -5.86
CA ILE A 84 -28.11 3.83 -6.25
C ILE A 84 -28.97 2.95 -5.33
N TRP A 85 -28.57 1.69 -5.13
CA TRP A 85 -29.31 0.78 -4.26
C TRP A 85 -29.25 1.19 -2.78
N ALA A 86 -28.14 1.75 -2.32
CA ALA A 86 -28.00 2.20 -0.94
C ALA A 86 -28.96 3.37 -0.63
N ILE A 87 -29.26 4.23 -1.61
CA ILE A 87 -30.26 5.30 -1.48
C ILE A 87 -31.68 4.76 -1.61
N THR A 88 -31.93 3.94 -2.63
CA THR A 88 -33.29 3.57 -3.06
C THR A 88 -33.82 2.29 -2.42
N GLY A 89 -32.93 1.41 -1.97
CA GLY A 89 -33.23 0.16 -1.28
C GLY A 89 -33.25 0.32 0.24
N LYS A 90 -33.24 -0.81 0.96
CA LYS A 90 -33.44 -0.86 2.42
C LYS A 90 -32.49 -0.02 3.27
N LEU A 91 -31.31 0.35 2.75
CA LEU A 91 -30.32 1.13 3.50
C LEU A 91 -30.69 2.61 3.63
N GLN A 92 -31.44 3.17 2.68
CA GLN A 92 -31.95 4.55 2.70
C GLN A 92 -30.89 5.63 2.99
N LYS A 93 -29.66 5.44 2.49
CA LYS A 93 -28.55 6.40 2.62
C LYS A 93 -28.92 7.78 2.06
N LYS A 94 -28.45 8.84 2.70
CA LYS A 94 -28.80 10.22 2.38
C LYS A 94 -27.67 10.99 1.71
N PHE A 95 -26.41 10.67 2.00
CA PHE A 95 -25.31 11.38 1.37
C PHE A 95 -24.12 10.46 1.11
N ILE A 96 -23.94 10.13 -0.16
CA ILE A 96 -22.89 9.25 -0.63
C ILE A 96 -21.77 10.07 -1.28
N VAL A 97 -20.53 9.77 -0.91
CA VAL A 97 -19.35 10.36 -1.54
C VAL A 97 -18.49 9.26 -2.15
N ILE A 98 -18.16 9.39 -3.43
CA ILE A 98 -17.31 8.45 -4.15
C ILE A 98 -16.02 9.16 -4.56
N PHE A 99 -14.89 8.64 -4.11
CA PHE A 99 -13.57 9.12 -4.47
C PHE A 99 -12.96 8.24 -5.55
N THR A 100 -12.39 8.87 -6.57
CA THR A 100 -11.54 8.24 -7.58
C THR A 100 -10.17 8.92 -7.60
N GLN A 101 -9.20 8.36 -8.33
CA GLN A 101 -7.89 8.98 -8.44
C GLN A 101 -7.95 10.39 -9.05
N THR A 102 -8.58 10.56 -10.22
CA THR A 102 -8.56 11.83 -10.97
C THR A 102 -9.94 12.42 -11.15
N GLN A 103 -10.02 13.74 -11.35
CA GLN A 103 -11.31 14.42 -11.57
C GLN A 103 -12.03 13.91 -12.83
N GLN A 104 -11.27 13.52 -13.86
CA GLN A 104 -11.84 12.99 -15.10
C GLN A 104 -12.50 11.62 -14.88
N GLN A 105 -11.89 10.74 -14.06
CA GLN A 105 -12.50 9.46 -13.69
C GLN A 105 -13.78 9.67 -12.88
N ALA A 106 -13.77 10.59 -11.91
CA ALA A 106 -14.94 10.95 -11.12
C ALA A 106 -16.12 11.39 -12.01
N LYS A 107 -15.88 12.33 -12.93
CA LYS A 107 -16.90 12.81 -13.89
C LYS A 107 -17.46 11.67 -14.74
N ARG A 108 -16.58 10.83 -15.30
CA ARG A 108 -17.00 9.67 -16.11
C ARG A 108 -17.85 8.68 -15.31
N LEU A 109 -17.49 8.42 -14.06
CA LEU A 109 -18.27 7.56 -13.17
C LEU A 109 -19.67 8.13 -12.96
N LEU A 110 -19.78 9.42 -12.65
CA LEU A 110 -21.07 10.06 -12.42
C LEU A 110 -21.91 10.13 -13.70
N ASP A 111 -21.32 10.42 -14.85
CA ASP A 111 -22.00 10.42 -16.15
C ASP A 111 -22.58 9.04 -16.48
N ASN A 112 -21.86 7.96 -16.15
CA ASN A 112 -22.37 6.60 -16.29
C ASN A 112 -23.57 6.34 -15.37
N ILE A 113 -23.54 6.85 -14.13
CA ILE A 113 -24.68 6.77 -13.21
C ILE A 113 -25.88 7.54 -13.76
N LYS A 114 -25.67 8.78 -14.25
CA LYS A 114 -26.74 9.60 -14.86
C LYS A 114 -27.40 8.87 -16.02
N LYS A 115 -26.60 8.41 -16.98
CA LYS A 115 -27.10 7.64 -18.15
C LYS A 115 -27.85 6.38 -17.74
N LEU A 116 -27.40 5.70 -16.68
CA LEU A 116 -28.10 4.52 -16.15
C LEU A 116 -29.47 4.88 -15.55
N LEU A 117 -29.55 5.97 -14.78
CA LEU A 117 -30.79 6.44 -14.17
C LEU A 117 -31.77 6.96 -15.23
N GLU A 118 -31.28 7.69 -16.23
CA GLU A 118 -32.08 8.30 -17.30
C GLU A 118 -32.52 7.29 -18.37
N GLY A 119 -31.65 6.32 -18.71
CA GLY A 119 -31.88 5.38 -19.82
C GLY A 119 -32.60 4.10 -19.44
N ASN A 120 -32.79 3.82 -18.15
CA ASN A 120 -33.40 2.57 -17.70
C ASN A 120 -34.89 2.76 -17.38
N GLU A 121 -35.75 2.48 -18.36
CA GLU A 121 -37.20 2.67 -18.25
C GLU A 121 -37.84 1.89 -17.09
N ILE A 122 -37.38 0.66 -16.83
CA ILE A 122 -37.91 -0.16 -15.73
C ILE A 122 -37.51 0.46 -14.39
N LEU A 123 -36.25 0.87 -14.23
CA LEU A 123 -35.76 1.52 -13.02
C LEU A 123 -36.49 2.85 -12.76
N LYS A 124 -36.68 3.68 -13.79
CA LYS A 124 -37.46 4.93 -13.71
C LYS A 124 -38.91 4.66 -13.28
N SER A 125 -39.58 3.71 -13.93
CA SER A 125 -40.98 3.38 -13.63
C SER A 125 -41.17 2.80 -12.23
N ASP A 126 -40.19 2.05 -11.73
CA ASP A 126 -40.31 1.36 -10.44
C ASP A 126 -39.83 2.18 -9.23
N ILE A 127 -38.83 3.04 -9.42
CA ILE A 127 -38.11 3.72 -8.31
C ILE A 127 -37.97 5.23 -8.53
N GLY A 128 -38.04 5.69 -9.78
CA GLY A 128 -37.93 7.11 -10.12
C GLY A 128 -39.11 7.96 -9.65
N PRO A 129 -39.30 9.16 -10.22
CA PRO A 129 -38.56 9.72 -11.36
C PRO A 129 -37.10 10.08 -11.00
N PHE A 130 -36.20 9.92 -11.96
CA PHE A 130 -34.82 10.42 -11.89
C PHE A 130 -34.70 11.59 -12.85
N GLU A 131 -35.19 12.73 -12.39
CA GLU A 131 -35.25 13.96 -13.16
C GLU A 131 -34.49 15.05 -12.42
N ASP A 132 -33.99 16.01 -13.18
CA ASP A 132 -33.38 17.21 -12.63
C ASP A 132 -34.16 18.49 -12.97
N PRO A 133 -35.40 18.64 -12.45
CA PRO A 133 -36.24 19.77 -12.82
C PRO A 133 -35.73 21.13 -12.32
N ASN A 134 -34.68 21.17 -11.46
CA ASN A 134 -34.12 22.41 -10.91
C ASN A 134 -32.63 22.60 -11.25
N ASP A 135 -32.06 21.84 -12.20
CA ASP A 135 -30.64 21.93 -12.59
C ASP A 135 -29.65 21.72 -11.41
N GLU A 136 -29.99 20.84 -10.46
CA GLU A 136 -29.15 20.47 -9.32
C GLU A 136 -28.08 19.40 -9.66
N TRP A 137 -28.15 18.80 -10.85
CA TRP A 137 -27.20 17.81 -11.34
C TRP A 137 -26.03 18.52 -12.01
N SER A 138 -24.89 18.50 -11.33
CA SER A 138 -23.64 19.06 -11.85
C SER A 138 -22.75 17.96 -12.44
N ALA A 139 -21.61 18.34 -13.00
CA ALA A 139 -20.57 17.39 -13.42
C ALA A 139 -20.02 16.53 -12.26
N MET A 140 -20.23 16.94 -11.00
CA MET A 140 -19.66 16.28 -9.82
C MET A 140 -20.71 15.77 -8.83
N SER A 141 -21.99 16.09 -9.01
CA SER A 141 -23.04 15.66 -8.09
C SER A 141 -24.38 15.41 -8.77
N ILE A 142 -25.17 14.48 -8.23
CA ILE A 142 -26.59 14.31 -8.56
C ILE A 142 -27.44 14.23 -7.29
N VAL A 143 -28.68 14.70 -7.38
CA VAL A 143 -29.66 14.68 -6.29
C VAL A 143 -30.84 13.81 -6.70
N LEU A 144 -31.15 12.80 -5.88
CA LEU A 144 -32.33 11.95 -6.01
C LEU A 144 -33.42 12.52 -5.11
N LYS A 145 -34.22 13.44 -5.65
CA LYS A 145 -35.19 14.26 -4.90
C LYS A 145 -36.21 13.42 -4.14
N SER A 146 -36.76 12.38 -4.76
CA SER A 146 -37.73 11.45 -4.14
C SER A 146 -37.19 10.79 -2.86
N ASN A 147 -35.86 10.69 -2.72
CA ASN A 147 -35.21 10.10 -1.56
C ASN A 147 -34.60 11.14 -0.61
N ASN A 148 -34.62 12.43 -0.98
CA ASN A 148 -33.86 13.50 -0.34
C ASN A 148 -32.39 13.10 -0.10
N ALA A 149 -31.76 12.61 -1.16
CA ALA A 149 -30.42 12.03 -1.11
C ALA A 149 -29.52 12.57 -2.22
N ARG A 150 -28.21 12.61 -1.94
CA ARG A 150 -27.19 13.10 -2.87
C ARG A 150 -26.08 12.08 -3.09
N ILE A 151 -25.63 11.96 -4.33
CA ILE A 151 -24.36 11.31 -4.70
C ILE A 151 -23.42 12.41 -5.15
N LEU A 152 -22.26 12.50 -4.50
CA LEU A 152 -21.14 13.37 -4.87
C LEU A 152 -19.97 12.49 -5.30
N VAL A 153 -19.31 12.86 -6.40
CA VAL A 153 -18.02 12.30 -6.78
C VAL A 153 -16.92 13.33 -6.53
N ALA A 154 -15.73 12.87 -6.17
CA ALA A 154 -14.56 13.70 -5.92
C ALA A 154 -13.28 12.96 -6.34
N SER A 155 -12.18 13.70 -6.52
CA SER A 155 -10.86 13.11 -6.72
C SER A 155 -9.93 13.33 -5.52
N THR A 156 -8.81 12.60 -5.47
CA THR A 156 -7.77 12.78 -4.45
C THR A 156 -7.09 14.16 -4.54
N GLU A 157 -7.24 14.85 -5.67
CA GLU A 157 -6.68 16.17 -5.94
C GLU A 157 -7.55 17.32 -5.40
N GLN A 158 -8.79 17.02 -4.98
CA GLN A 158 -9.74 18.03 -4.52
C GLN A 158 -9.80 18.03 -2.99
N SER A 159 -9.82 19.22 -2.40
CA SER A 159 -10.15 19.33 -0.98
C SER A 159 -11.66 19.31 -0.79
N ILE A 160 -12.16 18.36 0.00
CA ILE A 160 -13.58 18.24 0.31
C ILE A 160 -13.85 18.24 1.80
N ARG A 161 -13.68 19.41 2.41
CA ARG A 161 -13.99 19.62 3.83
C ARG A 161 -15.37 20.23 4.01
N GLY A 162 -16.04 19.86 5.11
CA GLY A 162 -17.27 20.52 5.53
C GLY A 162 -18.51 20.23 4.67
N ILE A 163 -18.43 19.36 3.66
CA ILE A 163 -19.55 19.02 2.77
C ILE A 163 -20.77 18.46 3.53
N ARG A 164 -21.96 18.85 3.08
CA ARG A 164 -23.28 18.40 3.59
C ARG A 164 -24.33 18.35 2.48
N HIS A 165 -25.37 17.56 2.69
CA HIS A 165 -26.62 17.61 1.94
C HIS A 165 -27.76 17.95 2.91
N GLY A 166 -28.11 19.23 3.00
CA GLY A 166 -29.00 19.71 4.06
C GLY A 166 -28.42 19.41 5.44
N GLN A 167 -29.17 18.67 6.26
CA GLN A 167 -28.74 18.22 7.58
C GLN A 167 -27.81 16.99 7.55
N TYR A 168 -27.72 16.30 6.41
CA TYR A 168 -27.00 15.03 6.32
C TYR A 168 -25.51 15.23 6.01
N ARG A 169 -24.68 14.59 6.82
CA ARG A 169 -23.26 14.34 6.54
C ARG A 169 -23.10 13.06 5.71
N PRO A 170 -21.95 12.83 5.06
CA PRO A 170 -21.70 11.58 4.36
C PRO A 170 -21.92 10.35 5.26
N ASP A 171 -22.77 9.43 4.81
CA ASP A 171 -23.13 8.19 5.53
C ASP A 171 -22.68 6.91 4.80
N LEU A 172 -22.20 7.07 3.56
CA LEU A 172 -21.46 6.07 2.80
C LEU A 172 -20.34 6.75 1.98
N ILE A 173 -19.10 6.30 2.19
CA ILE A 173 -17.90 6.80 1.54
C ILE A 173 -17.26 5.63 0.78
N ILE A 174 -17.10 5.78 -0.53
CA ILE A 174 -16.51 4.77 -1.41
C ILE A 174 -15.20 5.32 -1.97
N LEU A 175 -14.12 4.55 -1.88
CA LEU A 175 -12.82 4.86 -2.47
C LEU A 175 -12.56 3.82 -3.56
N ASP A 176 -12.73 4.19 -4.82
CA ASP A 176 -12.59 3.28 -5.98
C ASP A 176 -11.37 3.64 -6.81
N ASP A 177 -10.38 2.74 -6.83
CA ASP A 177 -9.08 2.91 -7.48
C ASP A 177 -8.51 4.33 -7.25
N VAL A 178 -8.34 4.74 -5.99
CA VAL A 178 -7.80 6.08 -5.65
C VAL A 178 -6.27 6.18 -5.78
N GLU A 179 -5.62 5.08 -6.10
CA GLU A 179 -4.17 4.94 -6.27
C GLU A 179 -3.82 4.49 -7.68
N ASP A 180 -2.66 4.91 -8.16
CA ASP A 180 -1.99 4.36 -9.33
C ASP A 180 -0.49 4.15 -9.06
N LEU A 181 0.22 3.64 -10.07
CA LEU A 181 1.66 3.38 -9.95
C LEU A 181 2.48 4.64 -9.71
N ALA A 182 2.03 5.79 -10.22
CA ALA A 182 2.71 7.05 -10.02
C ALA A 182 2.54 7.53 -8.56
N SER A 183 1.32 7.41 -8.01
CA SER A 183 1.01 7.84 -6.65
C SER A 183 1.65 6.96 -5.57
N VAL A 184 1.97 5.70 -5.88
CA VAL A 184 2.64 4.81 -4.92
C VAL A 184 4.15 4.67 -5.15
N LYS A 185 4.70 5.40 -6.13
CA LYS A 185 6.10 5.26 -6.56
C LYS A 185 7.10 5.54 -5.43
N THR A 186 6.89 6.62 -4.68
CA THR A 186 7.77 7.04 -3.59
C THR A 186 7.04 7.09 -2.26
N GLN A 187 7.75 6.97 -1.15
CA GLN A 187 7.24 7.07 0.21
C GLN A 187 6.60 8.43 0.44
N GLU A 188 7.20 9.51 -0.08
CA GLU A 188 6.63 10.87 0.01
C GLU A 188 5.24 10.94 -0.64
N LEU A 189 5.04 10.31 -1.81
CA LEU A 189 3.74 10.29 -2.49
C LEU A 189 2.72 9.40 -1.76
N ARG A 190 3.17 8.25 -1.22
CA ARG A 190 2.34 7.37 -0.38
C ARG A 190 1.89 8.07 0.90
N ASP A 191 2.80 8.76 1.58
CA ASP A 191 2.52 9.53 2.80
C ASP A 191 1.55 10.67 2.53
N LYS A 192 1.72 11.38 1.39
CA LYS A 192 0.78 12.44 0.99
C LYS A 192 -0.64 11.91 0.80
N LEU A 193 -0.79 10.72 0.22
CA LEU A 193 -2.11 10.12 0.05
C LEU A 193 -2.70 9.61 1.37
N GLU A 194 -1.89 9.02 2.24
CA GLU A 194 -2.29 8.63 3.59
C GLU A 194 -2.71 9.86 4.42
N GLU A 195 -1.98 10.98 4.31
CA GLU A 195 -2.33 12.26 4.91
C GLU A 195 -3.66 12.79 4.37
N TRP A 196 -3.85 12.80 3.05
CA TRP A 196 -5.14 13.16 2.46
C TRP A 196 -6.29 12.30 3.00
N TYR A 197 -6.10 10.98 3.06
CA TYR A 197 -7.11 10.06 3.58
C TYR A 197 -7.43 10.37 5.04
N THR A 198 -6.42 10.48 5.90
CA THR A 198 -6.60 10.67 7.35
C THR A 198 -7.07 12.07 7.74
N ALA A 199 -6.61 13.11 7.04
CA ALA A 199 -6.94 14.50 7.34
C ALA A 199 -8.23 14.98 6.67
N GLU A 200 -8.58 14.45 5.51
CA GLU A 200 -9.75 14.92 4.74
C GLU A 200 -10.88 13.90 4.70
N VAL A 201 -10.58 12.63 4.41
CA VAL A 201 -11.62 11.62 4.14
C VAL A 201 -12.17 11.02 5.43
N VAL A 202 -11.31 10.65 6.37
CA VAL A 202 -11.71 10.04 7.66
C VAL A 202 -12.65 10.96 8.48
N PRO A 203 -12.40 12.27 8.62
CA PRO A 203 -13.28 13.17 9.39
C PRO A 203 -14.70 13.27 8.83
N LEU A 204 -14.88 13.06 7.52
CA LEU A 204 -16.22 13.02 6.90
C LEU A 204 -17.09 11.91 7.50
N GLY A 205 -16.49 10.79 7.89
CA GLY A 205 -17.21 9.67 8.49
C GLY A 205 -17.27 9.68 10.02
N ILE A 206 -16.23 10.17 10.70
CA ILE A 206 -16.21 10.27 12.17
C ILE A 206 -17.33 11.20 12.66
N THR A 207 -17.52 12.33 12.00
CA THR A 207 -18.56 13.29 12.41
C THR A 207 -19.98 12.73 12.29
N THR A 208 -20.18 11.69 11.48
CA THR A 208 -21.48 11.02 11.28
C THR A 208 -21.74 9.89 12.30
N HIS A 209 -20.75 9.50 13.13
CA HIS A 209 -20.76 8.35 14.08
C HIS A 209 -21.09 6.96 13.45
N ASP A 210 -21.51 6.91 12.18
CA ASP A 210 -22.07 5.70 11.55
C ASP A 210 -21.73 5.52 10.07
N ALA A 211 -20.87 6.37 9.48
CA ALA A 211 -20.54 6.28 8.07
C ALA A 211 -19.84 4.95 7.74
N LYS A 212 -20.24 4.35 6.61
CA LYS A 212 -19.62 3.15 6.08
C LYS A 212 -18.54 3.53 5.06
N PHE A 213 -17.34 2.99 5.21
CA PHE A 213 -16.21 3.14 4.29
C PHE A 213 -16.03 1.87 3.46
N VAL A 214 -15.95 2.03 2.14
CA VAL A 214 -15.73 0.92 1.21
C VAL A 214 -14.58 1.26 0.27
N PHE A 215 -13.46 0.58 0.45
CA PHE A 215 -12.30 0.65 -0.42
C PHE A 215 -12.39 -0.44 -1.47
N VAL A 216 -12.23 -0.07 -2.73
CA VAL A 216 -12.26 -0.98 -3.86
C VAL A 216 -11.07 -0.66 -4.75
N GLY A 217 -10.24 -1.66 -5.03
CA GLY A 217 -8.93 -1.39 -5.61
C GLY A 217 -8.21 -2.61 -6.17
N THR A 218 -7.03 -2.35 -6.70
CA THR A 218 -5.99 -3.36 -6.94
C THR A 218 -4.81 -3.08 -5.99
N ARG A 219 -4.00 -4.09 -5.70
CA ARG A 219 -2.83 -3.93 -4.82
C ARG A 219 -1.66 -3.44 -5.66
N LEU A 220 -1.07 -2.31 -5.30
CA LEU A 220 -0.01 -1.67 -6.09
C LEU A 220 1.34 -1.69 -5.37
N HIS A 221 1.37 -1.55 -4.05
CA HIS A 221 2.61 -1.51 -3.26
C HIS A 221 2.41 -2.12 -1.85
N GLU A 222 3.49 -2.47 -1.13
CA GLU A 222 3.37 -3.04 0.23
C GLU A 222 2.89 -2.03 1.26
N ASP A 223 3.22 -0.77 1.01
CA ASP A 223 2.88 0.38 1.83
C ASP A 223 1.90 1.33 1.13
N ASP A 224 1.13 0.85 0.13
CA ASP A 224 0.00 1.60 -0.42
C ASP A 224 -1.10 1.84 0.63
N LEU A 225 -2.00 2.79 0.38
CA LEU A 225 -3.07 3.18 1.30
C LEU A 225 -3.92 1.97 1.71
N TYR A 226 -4.23 1.09 0.75
CA TYR A 226 -5.09 -0.06 0.99
C TYR A 226 -4.37 -1.08 1.89
N SER A 227 -3.07 -1.31 1.67
CA SER A 227 -2.22 -2.18 2.49
C SER A 227 -2.01 -1.60 3.88
N SER A 228 -1.88 -0.27 4.01
CA SER A 228 -1.84 0.45 5.28
C SER A 228 -3.11 0.21 6.11
N VAL A 229 -4.29 0.37 5.51
CA VAL A 229 -5.59 0.09 6.16
C VAL A 229 -5.72 -1.39 6.52
N ILE A 230 -5.37 -2.31 5.61
CA ILE A 230 -5.39 -3.77 5.87
C ILE A 230 -4.48 -4.13 7.04
N ARG A 231 -3.28 -3.54 7.12
CA ARG A 231 -2.32 -3.74 8.21
C ARG A 231 -2.92 -3.31 9.55
N ARG A 232 -3.52 -2.12 9.62
CA ARG A 232 -4.22 -1.63 10.83
C ARG A 232 -5.37 -2.56 11.26
N ILE A 233 -6.10 -3.15 10.30
CA ILE A 233 -7.14 -4.15 10.58
C ILE A 233 -6.52 -5.43 11.16
N LYS A 234 -5.46 -5.98 10.54
CA LYS A 234 -4.79 -7.20 11.00
C LYS A 234 -4.19 -7.05 12.41
N GLU A 235 -3.61 -5.89 12.68
CA GLU A 235 -3.03 -5.53 13.98
C GLU A 235 -4.09 -5.17 15.02
N LYS A 236 -5.38 -5.30 14.70
CA LYS A 236 -6.52 -4.95 15.58
C LYS A 236 -6.52 -3.50 16.07
N ARG A 237 -5.81 -2.60 15.38
CA ARG A 237 -5.85 -1.14 15.62
C ARG A 237 -7.12 -0.51 15.05
N MET A 238 -7.82 -1.21 14.16
CA MET A 238 -9.06 -0.75 13.52
C MET A 238 -9.99 -1.94 13.25
N LYS A 239 -11.30 -1.78 13.48
CA LYS A 239 -12.29 -2.81 13.13
C LYS A 239 -12.67 -2.67 11.67
N GLY A 240 -12.41 -3.70 10.87
CA GLY A 240 -12.75 -3.72 9.45
C GLY A 240 -12.73 -5.13 8.87
N THR A 241 -13.29 -5.27 7.67
CA THR A 241 -13.26 -6.52 6.91
C THR A 241 -12.49 -6.29 5.62
N TYR A 242 -11.52 -7.15 5.29
CA TYR A 242 -10.86 -7.10 3.99
C TYR A 242 -10.99 -8.42 3.24
N ARG A 243 -10.93 -8.34 1.90
CA ARG A 243 -10.94 -9.48 0.98
C ARG A 243 -10.01 -9.23 -0.19
N ILE A 244 -9.34 -10.28 -0.63
CA ILE A 244 -8.43 -10.27 -1.78
C ILE A 244 -8.88 -11.35 -2.76
N TYR A 245 -9.23 -10.93 -3.98
CA TYR A 245 -9.75 -11.79 -5.05
C TYR A 245 -8.84 -11.71 -6.28
N PRO A 246 -7.75 -12.51 -6.33
CA PRO A 246 -6.95 -12.65 -7.56
C PRO A 246 -7.77 -13.36 -8.65
N ILE A 247 -7.36 -13.26 -9.92
CA ILE A 247 -8.04 -13.94 -11.03
C ILE A 247 -8.00 -15.48 -10.89
N ALA A 248 -6.97 -15.98 -10.20
CA ALA A 248 -6.79 -17.40 -9.93
C ALA A 248 -6.25 -17.62 -8.52
N THR A 249 -6.67 -18.73 -7.91
CA THR A 249 -6.13 -19.23 -6.64
C THR A 249 -4.67 -19.65 -6.79
N GLY A 250 -3.94 -19.83 -5.67
CA GLY A 250 -2.55 -20.32 -5.68
C GLY A 250 -2.35 -21.66 -6.39
N LYS A 251 -3.41 -22.48 -6.56
CA LYS A 251 -3.40 -23.75 -7.32
C LYS A 251 -3.72 -23.57 -8.82
N GLY A 252 -3.83 -22.31 -9.28
CA GLY A 252 -4.16 -21.95 -10.66
C GLY A 252 -5.63 -22.18 -11.04
N LYS A 253 -6.54 -22.37 -10.07
CA LYS A 253 -7.99 -22.48 -10.35
C LYS A 253 -8.59 -21.08 -10.52
N PRO A 254 -9.33 -20.79 -11.60
CA PRO A 254 -9.99 -19.50 -11.81
C PRO A 254 -10.95 -19.13 -10.66
N THR A 255 -10.95 -17.87 -10.23
CA THR A 255 -11.89 -17.36 -9.22
C THR A 255 -13.22 -16.93 -9.81
N TRP A 256 -13.27 -16.67 -11.12
CA TRP A 256 -14.50 -16.41 -11.88
C TRP A 256 -14.74 -17.47 -12.97
N PRO A 257 -15.22 -18.68 -12.64
CA PRO A 257 -15.47 -19.74 -13.62
C PRO A 257 -16.44 -19.37 -14.75
N GLY A 258 -17.41 -18.49 -14.49
CA GLY A 258 -18.36 -18.02 -15.50
C GLY A 258 -17.71 -17.27 -16.66
N LYS A 259 -16.60 -16.56 -16.41
CA LYS A 259 -15.81 -15.84 -17.44
C LYS A 259 -14.58 -16.63 -17.87
N TYR A 260 -13.92 -17.28 -16.92
CA TYR A 260 -12.70 -18.06 -17.11
C TYR A 260 -12.96 -19.51 -16.69
N PRO A 261 -13.55 -20.37 -17.56
CA PRO A 261 -14.00 -21.70 -17.17
C PRO A 261 -12.87 -22.68 -16.81
N ASN A 262 -11.66 -22.46 -17.31
CA ASN A 262 -10.54 -23.39 -17.15
C ASN A 262 -9.17 -22.67 -17.21
N LYS A 263 -8.09 -23.40 -16.92
CA LYS A 263 -6.72 -22.85 -16.97
C LYS A 263 -6.32 -22.31 -18.36
N GLN A 264 -6.82 -22.92 -19.44
CA GLN A 264 -6.53 -22.45 -20.80
C GLN A 264 -7.12 -21.06 -21.06
N SER A 265 -8.32 -20.77 -20.54
CA SER A 265 -8.92 -19.43 -20.66
C SER A 265 -8.13 -18.36 -19.92
N LEU A 266 -7.52 -18.71 -18.77
CA LEU A 266 -6.59 -17.82 -18.07
C LEU A 266 -5.29 -17.61 -18.86
N ALA A 267 -4.74 -18.67 -19.46
CA ALA A 267 -3.55 -18.58 -20.30
C ALA A 267 -3.77 -17.65 -21.50
N LYS A 268 -4.91 -17.77 -22.19
CA LYS A 268 -5.27 -16.86 -23.30
C LYS A 268 -5.41 -15.40 -22.84
N GLU A 269 -6.00 -15.16 -21.69
CA GLU A 269 -6.09 -13.79 -21.14
C GLU A 269 -4.71 -13.24 -20.79
N LYS A 270 -3.84 -14.09 -20.23
CA LYS A 270 -2.45 -13.76 -19.92
C LYS A 270 -1.64 -13.45 -21.19
N GLU A 271 -1.79 -14.25 -22.24
CA GLU A 271 -1.15 -14.04 -23.55
C GLU A 271 -1.60 -12.71 -24.17
N ARG A 272 -2.90 -12.38 -24.12
CA ARG A 272 -3.43 -11.10 -24.60
C ARG A 272 -2.83 -9.88 -23.90
N LEU A 273 -2.48 -10.01 -22.62
CA LEU A 273 -1.89 -8.93 -21.85
C LEU A 273 -0.45 -8.63 -22.28
N MET A 274 0.25 -9.61 -22.87
CA MET A 274 1.64 -9.50 -23.34
C MET A 274 2.63 -8.97 -22.28
N SER A 275 2.30 -9.10 -20.99
CA SER A 275 3.12 -8.62 -19.89
C SER A 275 2.93 -9.48 -18.64
N GLU A 276 3.98 -10.22 -18.25
CA GLU A 276 4.00 -11.02 -17.02
C GLU A 276 3.85 -10.13 -15.78
N THR A 277 4.56 -9.00 -15.75
CA THR A 277 4.51 -8.04 -14.65
C THR A 277 3.10 -7.52 -14.44
N ALA A 278 2.42 -7.09 -15.51
CA ALA A 278 1.04 -6.64 -15.43
C ALA A 278 0.10 -7.78 -15.01
N TRP A 279 0.34 -9.01 -15.47
CA TRP A 279 -0.45 -10.18 -15.06
C TRP A 279 -0.33 -10.43 -13.55
N GLN A 280 0.89 -10.46 -13.04
CA GLN A 280 1.11 -10.73 -11.62
C GLN A 280 0.54 -9.60 -10.74
N ARG A 281 0.69 -8.34 -11.14
CA ARG A 281 0.18 -7.18 -10.39
C ARG A 281 -1.34 -7.00 -10.51
N GLU A 282 -1.84 -6.77 -11.71
CA GLU A 282 -3.24 -6.39 -11.95
C GLU A 282 -4.21 -7.58 -11.81
N TYR A 283 -3.74 -8.79 -12.13
CA TYR A 283 -4.59 -9.98 -12.15
C TYR A 283 -4.36 -10.91 -10.96
N MET A 284 -3.11 -11.21 -10.61
CA MET A 284 -2.79 -12.05 -9.45
C MET A 284 -2.71 -11.25 -8.13
N LEU A 285 -2.77 -9.92 -8.17
CA LEU A 285 -2.68 -9.02 -7.02
C LEU A 285 -1.40 -9.22 -6.19
N ARG A 286 -0.29 -9.54 -6.88
CA ARG A 286 1.03 -9.71 -6.31
C ARG A 286 1.85 -8.44 -6.51
N ILE A 287 2.67 -8.13 -5.53
CA ILE A 287 3.62 -7.04 -5.64
C ILE A 287 4.81 -7.57 -6.41
N ILE A 288 5.19 -6.82 -7.45
CA ILE A 288 6.28 -7.20 -8.34
C ILE A 288 7.43 -6.23 -8.11
N TYR A 289 8.55 -6.80 -7.74
CA TYR A 289 9.86 -6.18 -7.78
C TYR A 289 10.45 -6.56 -9.14
N ASP A 290 10.57 -5.61 -10.06
CA ASP A 290 11.16 -5.84 -11.38
C ASP A 290 12.71 -5.90 -11.30
N GLU A 291 13.37 -6.06 -12.44
CA GLU A 291 14.84 -6.18 -12.51
C GLU A 291 15.57 -4.90 -12.04
N ASP A 292 14.86 -3.77 -11.92
CA ASP A 292 15.43 -2.53 -11.41
C ASP A 292 15.59 -2.53 -9.89
N TYR A 293 15.07 -3.51 -9.16
CA TYR A 293 15.26 -3.65 -7.72
C TYR A 293 16.56 -4.40 -7.40
N ILE A 294 17.47 -3.76 -6.66
CA ILE A 294 18.70 -4.40 -6.18
C ILE A 294 18.36 -5.50 -5.15
N TYR A 295 17.41 -5.20 -4.27
CA TYR A 295 16.94 -6.06 -3.18
C TYR A 295 15.43 -6.24 -3.22
N THR A 296 14.99 -7.37 -2.72
CA THR A 296 13.58 -7.72 -2.49
C THR A 296 13.38 -8.14 -1.03
N PRO A 297 12.16 -8.10 -0.47
CA PRO A 297 11.94 -8.43 0.95
C PRO A 297 12.45 -9.82 1.36
N LYS A 298 12.48 -10.78 0.44
CA LYS A 298 12.99 -12.14 0.68
C LYS A 298 14.52 -12.21 0.84
N ASP A 299 15.25 -11.19 0.39
CA ASP A 299 16.71 -11.18 0.45
C ASP A 299 17.22 -10.86 1.88
N PHE A 300 16.39 -10.23 2.72
CA PHE A 300 16.76 -9.87 4.09
C PHE A 300 16.61 -11.04 5.07
N VAL A 301 17.66 -11.84 5.19
CA VAL A 301 17.73 -12.97 6.15
C VAL A 301 17.81 -12.44 7.58
N ARG A 302 16.96 -12.99 8.46
CA ARG A 302 16.75 -12.50 9.83
C ARG A 302 17.56 -13.26 10.88
N TYR A 303 18.00 -12.56 11.92
CA TYR A 303 18.51 -13.16 13.16
C TYR A 303 17.65 -12.72 14.36
N GLU A 304 17.49 -13.61 15.34
CA GLU A 304 16.73 -13.30 16.57
C GLU A 304 17.64 -12.93 17.75
N ILE A 305 18.79 -13.59 17.85
CA ILE A 305 19.72 -13.45 18.97
C ILE A 305 21.12 -13.25 18.39
N LEU A 306 21.84 -12.25 18.90
CA LEU A 306 23.25 -12.02 18.56
C LEU A 306 24.13 -13.19 19.04
N PRO A 307 25.23 -13.51 18.36
CA PRO A 307 26.19 -14.46 18.90
C PRO A 307 26.79 -13.92 20.22
N PRO A 308 27.32 -14.81 21.09
CA PRO A 308 27.98 -14.39 22.33
C PRO A 308 29.08 -13.36 22.08
N THR A 309 29.23 -12.40 22.99
CA THR A 309 30.20 -11.29 22.88
C THR A 309 31.62 -11.75 22.56
N GLN A 310 32.05 -12.92 23.06
CA GLN A 310 33.38 -13.47 22.80
C GLN A 310 33.61 -13.86 21.33
N LYS A 311 32.55 -14.10 20.56
CA LYS A 311 32.61 -14.38 19.13
C LYS A 311 32.59 -13.11 18.27
N LEU A 312 32.29 -11.96 18.86
CA LEU A 312 32.24 -10.68 18.17
C LEU A 312 33.63 -10.06 18.16
N ARG A 313 34.15 -9.80 16.96
CA ARG A 313 35.49 -9.25 16.75
C ARG A 313 35.50 -7.74 16.95
N PHE A 314 34.54 -7.06 16.35
CA PHE A 314 34.40 -5.61 16.40
C PHE A 314 33.00 -5.17 15.95
N ILE A 315 32.70 -3.90 16.20
CA ILE A 315 31.54 -3.20 15.71
C ILE A 315 31.99 -2.19 14.65
N LEU A 316 31.33 -2.20 13.49
CA LEU A 316 31.44 -1.11 12.52
C LEU A 316 30.23 -0.21 12.67
N ILE A 317 30.44 1.10 12.74
CA ILE A 317 29.37 2.10 12.66
C ILE A 317 29.61 2.90 11.39
N ALA A 318 28.75 2.77 10.39
CA ALA A 318 28.78 3.62 9.21
C ALA A 318 27.93 4.86 9.42
N ILE A 319 28.49 6.00 9.04
CA ILE A 319 27.90 7.31 9.24
C ILE A 319 27.92 8.05 7.90
N ASP A 320 26.74 8.32 7.36
CA ASP A 320 26.57 9.24 6.24
C ASP A 320 26.19 10.61 6.80
N LEU A 321 27.12 11.56 6.73
CA LEU A 321 26.99 12.87 7.37
C LEU A 321 26.26 13.84 6.44
N ALA A 322 25.16 14.41 6.93
CA ALA A 322 24.48 15.55 6.30
C ALA A 322 24.27 16.67 7.34
N ILE A 323 24.98 17.79 7.17
CA ILE A 323 25.07 18.88 8.18
C ILE A 323 23.98 19.96 7.96
N SER A 324 23.22 19.90 6.87
CA SER A 324 22.25 20.96 6.53
C SER A 324 20.90 20.76 7.21
N MET A 325 20.43 21.79 7.92
CA MET A 325 19.12 21.81 8.59
C MET A 325 17.95 22.22 7.68
N LYS A 326 18.19 22.49 6.39
CA LYS A 326 17.12 22.85 5.44
C LYS A 326 16.13 21.70 5.27
N SER A 327 14.85 21.99 5.07
CA SER A 327 13.81 20.96 4.84
C SER A 327 14.10 20.08 3.63
N SER A 328 14.79 20.62 2.61
CA SER A 328 15.20 19.92 1.39
C SER A 328 16.51 19.14 1.50
N ALA A 329 17.23 19.23 2.63
CA ALA A 329 18.52 18.59 2.80
C ALA A 329 18.42 17.16 3.32
N ASP A 330 19.45 16.38 2.96
CA ASP A 330 19.73 15.01 3.37
C ASP A 330 19.79 14.88 4.90
N ARG A 331 19.55 13.67 5.39
CA ARG A 331 19.56 13.36 6.83
C ARG A 331 20.89 12.70 7.19
N THR A 332 21.34 12.89 8.41
CA THR A 332 22.49 12.11 8.89
C THR A 332 22.01 10.70 9.22
N ALA A 333 22.59 9.70 8.56
CA ALA A 333 22.29 8.30 8.76
C ALA A 333 23.40 7.60 9.55
N MET A 334 23.02 6.73 10.49
CA MET A 334 23.96 5.89 11.24
C MET A 334 23.45 4.46 11.34
N LEU A 335 24.33 3.51 11.03
CA LEU A 335 24.08 2.08 11.05
C LEU A 335 25.24 1.35 11.72
N ALA A 336 24.96 0.36 12.54
CA ALA A 336 25.98 -0.48 13.15
C ALA A 336 25.85 -1.95 12.72
N VAL A 337 26.98 -2.64 12.52
CA VAL A 337 27.03 -4.10 12.48
C VAL A 337 27.98 -4.66 13.51
N TYR A 338 27.60 -5.80 14.09
CA TYR A 338 28.48 -6.66 14.88
C TYR A 338 29.15 -7.66 13.94
N VAL A 339 30.48 -7.67 13.85
CA VAL A 339 31.21 -8.57 12.96
C VAL A 339 31.76 -9.76 13.74
N SER A 340 31.50 -10.98 13.25
CA SER A 340 31.95 -12.24 13.82
C SER A 340 32.60 -13.11 12.75
N GLY A 341 33.53 -13.98 13.15
CA GLY A 341 34.19 -14.93 12.26
C GLY A 341 35.16 -14.31 11.26
N TYR A 342 35.75 -15.15 10.42
CA TYR A 342 36.72 -14.78 9.38
C TYR A 342 36.34 -15.45 8.05
N HIS A 343 36.80 -14.88 6.95
CA HIS A 343 36.66 -15.49 5.62
C HIS A 343 35.22 -15.91 5.29
N LYS A 344 35.01 -17.18 4.93
CA LYS A 344 33.69 -17.74 4.56
C LYS A 344 32.72 -17.84 5.74
N GLU A 345 33.24 -17.86 6.97
CA GLU A 345 32.43 -17.90 8.19
C GLU A 345 32.11 -16.50 8.73
N LEU A 346 32.63 -15.45 8.09
CA LEU A 346 32.35 -14.08 8.50
C LEU A 346 30.86 -13.80 8.40
N LYS A 347 30.28 -13.31 9.50
CA LYS A 347 28.90 -12.84 9.59
C LYS A 347 28.88 -11.44 10.19
N ALA A 348 28.08 -10.56 9.59
CA ALA A 348 27.82 -9.22 10.09
C ALA A 348 26.34 -9.09 10.47
N TYR A 349 26.07 -8.80 11.73
CA TYR A 349 24.72 -8.70 12.28
C TYR A 349 24.36 -7.23 12.43
N LEU A 350 23.40 -6.75 11.63
CA LEU A 350 22.96 -5.35 11.66
C LEU A 350 22.21 -5.05 12.95
N ALA A 351 22.60 -3.99 13.67
CA ALA A 351 21.96 -3.60 14.92
C ALA A 351 20.49 -3.17 14.71
N GLU A 352 19.65 -3.42 15.71
CA GLU A 352 18.21 -3.07 15.69
C GLU A 352 17.97 -1.56 15.57
N LYS A 353 18.80 -0.76 16.26
CA LYS A 353 18.66 0.69 16.25
C LYS A 353 19.38 1.26 15.03
N VAL A 354 18.62 1.89 14.13
CA VAL A 354 19.13 2.73 13.04
C VAL A 354 18.82 4.19 13.34
N ILE A 355 19.64 5.12 12.87
CA ILE A 355 19.43 6.56 13.07
C ILE A 355 19.31 7.20 11.70
N ASN A 356 18.22 7.91 11.45
CA ASN A 356 18.04 8.73 10.25
C ASN A 356 17.36 10.06 10.61
N LYS A 357 18.16 11.08 10.93
CA LYS A 357 17.61 12.35 11.43
C LYS A 357 18.44 13.56 11.04
N LYS A 358 17.80 14.74 11.03
CA LYS A 358 18.48 16.02 10.82
C LYS A 358 19.17 16.44 12.09
N MET A 359 20.45 16.75 11.97
CA MET A 359 21.29 17.16 13.09
C MET A 359 22.26 18.23 12.61
N ASP A 360 22.52 19.20 13.47
CA ASP A 360 23.72 20.02 13.32
C ASP A 360 24.97 19.22 13.69
N PHE A 361 26.13 19.84 13.51
CA PHE A 361 27.43 19.21 13.77
C PHE A 361 27.56 18.73 15.23
N THR A 362 27.23 19.57 16.21
CA THR A 362 27.36 19.25 17.64
C THR A 362 26.41 18.12 18.05
N GLN A 363 25.16 18.19 17.57
CA GLN A 363 24.16 17.14 17.77
C GLN A 363 24.63 15.81 17.17
N THR A 364 25.27 15.85 16.00
CA THR A 364 25.79 14.65 15.33
C THR A 364 26.87 13.97 16.16
N ILE A 365 27.86 14.70 16.65
CA ILE A 365 28.92 14.14 17.52
C ILE A 365 28.33 13.55 18.79
N GLN A 366 27.37 14.24 19.43
CA GLN A 366 26.71 13.73 20.63
C GLN A 366 25.89 12.47 20.33
N GLU A 367 25.21 12.43 19.19
CA GLU A 367 24.44 11.25 18.78
C GLU A 367 25.35 10.05 18.50
N ILE A 368 26.53 10.25 17.88
CA ILE A 368 27.51 9.18 17.68
C ILE A 368 27.95 8.59 19.03
N LYS A 369 28.24 9.44 20.02
CA LYS A 369 28.58 9.02 21.40
C LYS A 369 27.43 8.21 22.03
N ASN A 370 26.21 8.72 21.94
CA ASN A 370 25.02 8.05 22.49
C ASN A 370 24.74 6.72 21.78
N TYR A 371 24.94 6.68 20.46
CA TYR A 371 24.70 5.50 19.65
C TYR A 371 25.72 4.41 19.99
N GLN A 372 27.01 4.72 20.02
CA GLN A 372 28.05 3.79 20.47
C GLN A 372 27.78 3.29 21.91
N GLY A 373 27.40 4.18 22.82
CA GLY A 373 27.07 3.82 24.20
C GLY A 373 25.84 2.91 24.34
N SER A 374 24.98 2.85 23.31
CA SER A 374 23.83 1.94 23.28
C SER A 374 24.13 0.55 22.71
N LEU A 375 25.33 0.34 22.16
CA LEU A 375 25.76 -0.96 21.62
C LEU A 375 26.42 -1.83 22.71
N LEU A 376 26.65 -3.11 22.39
CA LEU A 376 27.26 -4.04 23.34
C LEU A 376 28.63 -3.55 23.84
N PRO A 377 28.85 -3.45 25.15
CA PRO A 377 30.11 -2.97 25.72
C PRO A 377 31.23 -4.01 25.57
N GLY A 378 32.48 -3.56 25.64
CA GLY A 378 33.66 -4.43 25.64
C GLY A 378 34.08 -4.95 24.26
N ILE A 379 33.43 -4.50 23.19
CA ILE A 379 33.79 -4.83 21.81
C ILE A 379 34.45 -3.60 21.15
N PRO A 380 35.58 -3.75 20.43
CA PRO A 380 36.19 -2.64 19.70
C PRO A 380 35.22 -2.02 18.69
N VAL A 381 35.17 -0.68 18.64
CA VAL A 381 34.25 0.07 17.75
C VAL A 381 35.06 0.89 16.75
N TYR A 382 34.65 0.80 15.48
CA TYR A 382 35.26 1.55 14.39
C TYR A 382 34.20 2.32 13.62
N LEU A 383 34.44 3.63 13.45
CA LEU A 383 33.55 4.50 12.69
C LEU A 383 33.99 4.53 11.22
N LEU A 384 33.04 4.36 10.29
CA LEU A 384 33.22 4.61 8.87
C LEU A 384 32.58 5.96 8.58
N VAL A 385 33.39 6.93 8.21
CA VAL A 385 32.94 8.29 7.89
C VAL A 385 33.47 8.63 6.50
N GLU A 386 32.60 9.14 5.64
CA GLU A 386 33.02 9.60 4.32
C GLU A 386 34.06 10.74 4.45
N ASN A 387 35.02 10.78 3.52
CA ASN A 387 36.11 11.74 3.52
C ASN A 387 35.97 12.71 2.35
N VAL A 388 34.96 13.59 2.44
CA VAL A 388 34.83 14.76 1.57
C VAL A 388 35.33 16.03 2.28
N ALA A 389 35.68 17.05 1.50
CA ALA A 389 36.41 18.24 1.97
C ALA A 389 35.81 18.90 3.23
N TYR A 390 34.48 18.90 3.40
CA TYR A 390 33.83 19.48 4.58
C TYR A 390 33.73 18.52 5.79
N GLN A 391 33.82 17.21 5.58
CA GLN A 391 33.72 16.18 6.63
C GLN A 391 35.07 15.91 7.33
N GLN A 392 36.18 16.45 6.81
CA GLN A 392 37.51 16.32 7.44
C GLN A 392 37.54 16.87 8.87
N ALA A 393 36.89 18.01 9.13
CA ALA A 393 36.78 18.56 10.48
C ALA A 393 36.00 17.64 11.43
N ALA A 394 34.99 16.91 10.94
CA ALA A 394 34.26 15.92 11.72
C ALA A 394 35.16 14.73 12.10
N ILE A 395 35.97 14.25 11.15
CA ILE A 395 36.91 13.15 11.38
C ILE A 395 37.97 13.55 12.41
N GLU A 396 38.53 14.76 12.32
CA GLU A 396 39.49 15.27 13.28
C GLU A 396 38.89 15.37 14.68
N GLN A 397 37.69 15.95 14.80
CA GLN A 397 37.00 16.05 16.08
C GLN A 397 36.70 14.68 16.70
N LEU A 398 36.24 13.72 15.90
CA LEU A 398 35.98 12.36 16.38
C LEU A 398 37.27 11.67 16.88
N LYS A 399 38.41 11.91 16.22
CA LYS A 399 39.71 11.39 16.69
C LYS A 399 40.12 12.04 18.01
N ILE A 400 39.92 13.35 18.18
CA ILE A 400 40.19 14.06 19.45
C ILE A 400 39.33 13.49 20.58
N GLU A 401 38.09 13.13 20.28
CA GLU A 401 37.14 12.50 21.21
C GLU A 401 37.42 11.02 21.49
N GLY A 402 38.50 10.46 20.93
CA GLY A 402 38.97 9.11 21.19
C GLY A 402 38.36 8.02 20.31
N PHE A 403 37.62 8.37 19.26
CA PHE A 403 37.06 7.39 18.33
C PHE A 403 38.10 6.89 17.33
N THR A 404 38.03 5.60 16.98
CA THR A 404 38.81 5.06 15.86
C THR A 404 38.02 5.22 14.56
N VAL A 405 38.47 6.13 13.69
CA VAL A 405 37.77 6.50 12.45
C VAL A 405 38.51 5.98 11.22
N TYR A 406 37.81 5.25 10.36
CA TYR A 406 38.25 4.88 9.02
C TYR A 406 37.59 5.79 7.98
N PRO A 407 38.37 6.62 7.26
CA PRO A 407 37.84 7.44 6.19
C PRO A 407 37.44 6.55 4.99
N VAL A 408 36.27 6.82 4.41
CA VAL A 408 35.79 6.16 3.19
C VAL A 408 35.83 7.14 2.02
N ASN A 409 36.48 6.77 0.93
CA ASN A 409 36.55 7.57 -0.30
C ASN A 409 35.61 6.97 -1.37
N PRO A 410 34.53 7.66 -1.77
CA PRO A 410 33.58 7.13 -2.74
C PRO A 410 33.94 7.39 -4.21
N GLN A 411 35.10 8.00 -4.51
CA GLN A 411 35.42 8.48 -5.86
C GLN A 411 35.26 7.40 -6.95
N GLY A 412 34.41 7.68 -7.94
CA GLY A 412 34.37 6.99 -9.23
C GLY A 412 33.25 5.97 -9.45
N GLU A 413 32.54 5.53 -8.40
CA GLU A 413 31.40 4.60 -8.52
C GLU A 413 30.07 5.32 -8.29
N ASP A 414 29.12 5.15 -9.22
CA ASP A 414 27.74 5.59 -9.01
C ASP A 414 27.09 4.86 -7.82
N LYS A 415 26.17 5.53 -7.10
CA LYS A 415 25.60 5.01 -5.84
C LYS A 415 24.96 3.63 -6.04
N ARG A 416 24.23 3.46 -7.15
CA ARG A 416 23.57 2.20 -7.51
C ARG A 416 24.56 1.08 -7.78
N ALA A 417 25.70 1.40 -8.42
CA ALA A 417 26.78 0.43 -8.64
C ALA A 417 27.37 -0.06 -7.31
N ARG A 418 27.61 0.86 -6.35
CA ARG A 418 28.12 0.52 -5.00
C ARG A 418 27.23 -0.50 -4.29
N LEU A 419 25.92 -0.27 -4.26
CA LEU A 419 24.96 -1.19 -3.64
C LEU A 419 24.82 -2.51 -4.41
N THR A 420 24.89 -2.47 -5.74
CA THR A 420 24.81 -3.68 -6.58
C THR A 420 25.96 -4.63 -6.27
N THR A 421 27.19 -4.10 -6.17
CA THR A 421 28.42 -4.85 -5.86
C THR A 421 28.36 -5.58 -4.52
N VAL A 422 27.74 -4.98 -3.51
CA VAL A 422 27.62 -5.56 -2.16
C VAL A 422 26.35 -6.38 -1.95
N SER A 423 25.40 -6.34 -2.89
CA SER A 423 24.14 -7.09 -2.79
C SER A 423 24.26 -8.59 -2.54
N PRO A 424 25.29 -9.31 -3.04
CA PRO A 424 25.47 -10.72 -2.72
C PRO A 424 25.69 -10.98 -1.22
N LEU A 425 26.22 -10.02 -0.45
CA LEU A 425 26.44 -10.19 0.99
C LEU A 425 25.13 -10.32 1.75
N VAL A 426 24.09 -9.60 1.33
CA VAL A 426 22.74 -9.72 1.92
C VAL A 426 22.08 -11.01 1.44
N LYS A 427 22.08 -11.23 0.11
CA LYS A 427 21.42 -12.40 -0.52
C LYS A 427 21.96 -13.74 -0.04
N ASN A 428 23.25 -13.81 0.32
CA ASN A 428 23.90 -15.02 0.84
C ASN A 428 23.94 -15.09 2.38
N ALA A 429 23.19 -14.22 3.07
CA ALA A 429 23.15 -14.13 4.53
C ALA A 429 24.52 -13.92 5.20
N THR A 430 25.44 -13.19 4.54
CA THR A 430 26.68 -12.71 5.16
C THR A 430 26.40 -11.51 6.05
N ILE A 431 25.56 -10.58 5.57
CA ILE A 431 24.96 -9.51 6.37
C ILE A 431 23.54 -9.94 6.74
N LEU A 432 23.24 -10.03 8.03
CA LEU A 432 21.94 -10.42 8.54
C LEU A 432 21.21 -9.23 9.17
N PHE A 433 19.90 -9.22 9.02
CA PHE A 433 19.02 -8.18 9.53
C PHE A 433 18.34 -8.65 10.83
N PRO A 434 18.07 -7.76 11.80
CA PRO A 434 17.31 -8.10 12.98
C PRO A 434 15.83 -8.33 12.64
N ILE A 435 15.07 -8.97 13.54
CA ILE A 435 13.61 -9.11 13.36
C ILE A 435 12.92 -7.74 13.33
N LEU A 436 13.38 -6.77 14.12
CA LEU A 436 12.76 -5.45 14.29
C LEU A 436 13.79 -4.32 14.20
N GLY A 437 13.30 -3.10 13.93
CA GLY A 437 14.07 -1.86 14.02
C GLY A 437 14.68 -1.35 12.71
N THR A 438 14.85 -2.21 11.69
CA THR A 438 15.52 -1.85 10.42
C THR A 438 14.59 -1.60 9.25
N LYS A 439 13.28 -1.47 9.50
CA LYS A 439 12.27 -1.34 8.43
C LYS A 439 12.53 -0.17 7.49
N GLU A 440 12.96 0.98 8.03
CA GLU A 440 13.25 2.17 7.21
C GLU A 440 14.44 1.95 6.27
N LEU A 441 15.52 1.33 6.76
CA LEU A 441 16.66 0.95 5.93
C LEU A 441 16.25 -0.02 4.82
N GLU A 442 15.48 -1.06 5.15
CA GLU A 442 15.04 -2.06 4.18
C GLU A 442 14.18 -1.44 3.07
N GLN A 443 13.31 -0.49 3.42
CA GLN A 443 12.53 0.27 2.45
C GLN A 443 13.44 1.09 1.52
N GLN A 444 14.46 1.77 2.05
CA GLN A 444 15.43 2.50 1.21
C GLN A 444 16.25 1.57 0.31
N LEU A 445 16.64 0.39 0.80
CA LEU A 445 17.40 -0.60 0.02
C LEU A 445 16.56 -1.23 -1.10
N ILE A 446 15.30 -1.59 -0.82
CA ILE A 446 14.37 -2.10 -1.84
C ILE A 446 14.15 -1.00 -2.89
N SER A 447 13.72 0.19 -2.47
CA SER A 447 13.30 1.26 -3.37
C SER A 447 14.45 2.20 -3.78
N PHE A 448 15.69 1.69 -3.79
CA PHE A 448 16.88 2.50 -4.05
C PHE A 448 16.88 3.10 -5.46
N GLY A 449 17.10 4.42 -5.55
CA GLY A 449 17.01 5.18 -6.80
C GLY A 449 15.58 5.56 -7.23
N ILE A 450 14.57 5.16 -6.46
CA ILE A 450 13.18 5.57 -6.62
C ILE A 450 12.81 6.58 -5.55
N GLU A 451 13.21 6.30 -4.30
CA GLU A 451 12.96 7.18 -3.15
C GLU A 451 13.85 8.44 -3.20
N ARG A 452 13.32 9.53 -2.63
CA ARG A 452 14.03 10.81 -2.56
C ARG A 452 15.21 10.79 -1.59
N TYR A 453 15.07 10.06 -0.50
CA TYR A 453 16.08 9.95 0.56
C TYR A 453 16.67 8.55 0.54
N ASP A 454 17.99 8.47 0.41
CA ASP A 454 18.77 7.24 0.33
C ASP A 454 19.90 7.19 1.38
N ASP A 455 19.85 8.06 2.40
CA ASP A 455 20.91 8.28 3.39
C ASP A 455 21.30 6.98 4.13
N LEU A 456 20.30 6.17 4.55
CA LEU A 456 20.56 4.87 5.20
C LEU A 456 21.13 3.87 4.21
N ALA A 457 20.68 3.88 2.96
CA ALA A 457 21.20 3.00 1.94
C ALA A 457 22.66 3.34 1.57
N ASP A 458 23.03 4.62 1.58
CA ASP A 458 24.42 5.06 1.39
C ASP A 458 25.31 4.69 2.57
N ALA A 459 24.88 4.95 3.81
CA ALA A 459 25.57 4.46 5.00
C ALA A 459 25.74 2.92 4.96
N PHE A 460 24.71 2.21 4.51
CA PHE A 460 24.76 0.75 4.36
C PHE A 460 25.76 0.31 3.29
N ALA A 461 25.86 1.04 2.16
CA ALA A 461 26.84 0.74 1.11
C ALA A 461 28.28 0.82 1.64
N TYR A 462 28.60 1.85 2.44
CA TYR A 462 29.90 1.99 3.09
C TYR A 462 30.19 0.84 4.06
N LEU A 463 29.20 0.52 4.89
CA LEU A 463 29.26 -0.58 5.83
C LEU A 463 29.53 -1.92 5.12
N ALA A 464 28.73 -2.22 4.11
CA ALA A 464 28.77 -3.49 3.42
C ALA A 464 30.06 -3.65 2.60
N LYS A 465 30.57 -2.58 1.99
CA LYS A 465 31.87 -2.57 1.30
C LYS A 465 33.00 -2.87 2.28
N ARG A 466 33.00 -2.26 3.47
CA ARG A 466 34.00 -2.58 4.50
C ARG A 466 33.91 -4.02 4.98
N VAL A 467 32.71 -4.56 5.15
CA VAL A 467 32.50 -5.99 5.46
C VAL A 467 33.07 -6.88 4.35
N GLN A 468 32.88 -6.52 3.08
CA GLN A 468 33.44 -7.24 1.93
C GLN A 468 34.98 -7.32 2.00
N GLU A 469 35.62 -6.20 2.31
CA GLU A 469 37.09 -6.13 2.46
C GLU A 469 37.60 -6.98 3.64
N GLU A 470 36.81 -7.14 4.70
CA GLU A 470 37.18 -7.99 5.84
C GLU A 470 37.13 -9.49 5.54
N ILE A 471 36.34 -9.92 4.55
CA ILE A 471 36.27 -11.33 4.14
C ILE A 471 37.62 -11.82 3.60
N VAL A 472 38.36 -10.95 2.91
CA VAL A 472 39.63 -11.31 2.28
C VAL A 472 40.85 -11.13 3.21
N LYS A 473 40.67 -10.56 4.42
CA LYS A 473 41.78 -10.36 5.35
C LYS A 473 42.20 -11.65 6.06
N PRO A 474 43.50 -11.88 6.23
CA PRO A 474 44.01 -13.09 6.88
C PRO A 474 43.55 -13.17 8.34
N GLU A 475 43.19 -14.39 8.76
CA GLU A 475 42.94 -14.71 10.16
C GLU A 475 44.27 -14.71 10.94
N PRO A 476 44.37 -13.97 12.06
CA PRO A 476 45.55 -14.05 12.93
C PRO A 476 45.59 -15.43 13.58
N ARG A 477 46.58 -16.24 13.20
CA ARG A 477 46.85 -17.54 13.82
C ARG A 477 47.97 -17.40 14.83
N ILE A 478 47.72 -17.85 16.04
CA ILE A 478 48.77 -18.16 17.01
C ILE A 478 48.93 -19.69 16.95
N ASP A 479 49.97 -20.14 16.27
CA ASP A 479 50.42 -21.53 16.43
C ASP A 479 51.09 -21.64 17.81
N PHE A 480 50.86 -22.76 18.51
CA PHE A 480 51.25 -22.99 19.91
C PHE A 480 52.61 -22.36 20.25
N ILE A 481 52.59 -21.35 21.13
CA ILE A 481 53.78 -20.79 21.76
C ILE A 481 54.27 -21.74 22.84
#